data_AF-A0AAW7WBI6-F1
#
_entry.id   AF-A0AAW7WBI6-F1
#
_cell.length_a   1.000
_cell.length_b   1.000
_cell.length_c   1.000
_cell.angle_alpha   90.00
_cell.angle_beta   90.00
_cell.angle_gamma   90.00
#
_symmetry.space_group_name_H-M   'P 1'
#
loop_
_entity.id
_entity.type
_entity.pdbx_description
1 polymer ?
#
loop_
_entity_poly.entity_id
_entity_poly.type
_entity_poly.pdbx_seq_one_letter_code
_entity_poly.pdbx_strand_id
1 'polypeptide(L)' 'MTTLLYRGHQYQQNNATEGKPSVQLVYRRNVYQARQINGHRAPVQLVYRGVGYTR' A
#
# COMPACT_ATOMS: atom_id res chain seq x y z
N MET A 1 -12.72 4.48 18.57
CA MET A 1 -12.91 3.47 17.50
C MET A 1 -13.71 4.12 16.38
N THR A 2 -13.13 4.24 15.19
CA THR A 2 -13.83 4.81 14.02
C THR A 2 -14.34 3.68 13.14
N THR A 3 -15.65 3.59 12.99
CA THR A 3 -16.32 2.65 12.10
C THR A 3 -16.79 3.41 10.86
N LEU A 4 -16.44 2.92 9.67
CA LEU A 4 -16.91 3.48 8.41
C LEU A 4 -18.10 2.66 7.91
N LEU A 5 -19.25 3.32 7.70
CA LEU A 5 -20.41 2.72 7.05
C LEU A 5 -20.44 3.13 5.58
N TYR A 6 -20.33 2.17 4.67
CA TYR A 6 -20.41 2.42 3.23
C TYR A 6 -21.24 1.33 2.55
N ARG A 7 -22.30 1.73 1.83
CA ARG A 7 -23.26 0.83 1.15
C ARG A 7 -23.83 -0.28 2.05
N GLY A 8 -24.13 0.04 3.30
CA GLY A 8 -24.65 -0.93 4.27
C GLY A 8 -23.60 -1.89 4.85
N HIS A 9 -22.35 -1.79 4.42
CA HIS A 9 -21.24 -2.54 5.01
C HIS A 9 -20.52 -1.72 6.06
N GLN A 10 -20.25 -2.36 7.20
CA GLN A 10 -19.46 -1.79 8.28
C GLN A 10 -18.02 -2.24 8.15
N TYR A 11 -17.12 -1.26 8.06
CA TYR A 11 -15.69 -1.49 8.03
C TYR A 11 -15.12 -1.06 9.37
N GLN A 12 -14.48 -2.01 10.05
CA GLN A 12 -13.72 -1.74 11.26
C GLN A 12 -12.26 -1.50 10.86
N GLN A 13 -11.70 -0.38 11.29
CA GLN A 13 -10.29 -0.12 11.14
C GLN A 13 -9.52 -0.98 12.15
N ASN A 14 -8.84 -2.02 11.65
CA ASN A 14 -7.98 -2.86 12.46
C ASN A 14 -6.67 -2.12 12.76
N ASN A 15 -6.64 -1.42 13.90
CA ASN A 15 -5.45 -0.75 14.43
C ASN A 15 -4.64 -1.64 15.37
N ALA A 16 -4.83 -2.97 15.33
CA ALA A 16 -4.04 -3.87 16.16
C ALA A 16 -2.56 -3.79 15.74
N THR A 17 -1.79 -3.10 16.57
CA THR A 17 -0.33 -3.24 16.68
C THR A 17 0.02 -4.46 17.53
N GLU A 18 -0.98 -5.11 18.14
CA GLU A 18 -0.79 -6.29 18.98
C GLU A 18 -0.24 -7.47 18.15
N GLY A 19 0.95 -7.92 18.51
CA GLY A 19 1.62 -9.06 17.89
C GLY A 19 2.51 -8.75 16.68
N LYS A 20 2.63 -7.48 16.26
CA LYS A 20 3.58 -7.12 15.19
C LYS A 20 4.98 -6.95 15.79
N PRO A 21 6.01 -7.62 15.24
CA PRO A 21 7.37 -7.40 15.71
C PRO A 21 7.73 -5.94 15.56
N SER A 22 8.29 -5.35 16.61
CA SER A 22 8.87 -4.01 16.57
C SER A 22 10.13 -4.03 15.70
N VAL A 23 9.96 -3.80 14.41
CA VAL A 23 11.09 -3.72 13.47
C VAL A 23 11.67 -2.32 13.52
N GLN A 24 12.93 -2.21 13.94
CA GLN A 24 13.67 -0.95 13.84
C GLN A 24 13.95 -0.66 12.36
N LEU A 25 13.35 0.41 11.84
CA LEU A 25 13.58 0.84 10.47
C LEU A 25 14.95 1.51 10.37
N VAL A 26 15.88 0.87 9.67
CA VAL A 26 17.19 1.44 9.36
C VAL A 26 17.16 2.01 7.95
N TYR A 27 17.42 3.31 7.83
CA TYR A 27 17.54 3.94 6.52
C TYR A 27 18.85 3.51 5.84
N ARG A 28 18.73 2.81 4.71
CA ARG A 28 19.86 2.43 3.85
C ARG A 28 19.72 3.08 2.49
N ARG A 29 20.46 4.16 2.26
CA ARG A 29 20.42 4.96 1.02
C ARG A 29 20.54 4.11 -0.25
N ASN A 30 21.52 3.21 -0.31
CA ASN A 30 21.78 2.38 -1.50
C ASN A 30 20.61 1.45 -1.85
N VAL A 31 19.96 0.86 -0.82
CA VAL A 31 18.80 -0.03 -1.00
C VAL A 31 17.61 0.75 -1.55
N TYR A 32 17.36 1.95 -1.01
CA TYR A 32 16.27 2.81 -1.47
C TYR A 32 16.51 3.30 -2.90
N GLN A 33 17.72 3.78 -3.22
CA GLN A 33 18.07 4.24 -4.56
C GLN A 33 17.92 3.10 -5.59
N ALA A 34 18.40 1.90 -5.28
CA ALA A 34 18.23 0.74 -6.17
C ALA A 34 16.75 0.39 -6.39
N ARG A 35 15.92 0.42 -5.34
CA ARG A 35 14.46 0.19 -5.45
C ARG A 35 13.76 1.27 -6.27
N GLN A 36 14.16 2.53 -6.12
CA GLN A 36 13.60 3.63 -6.89
C GLN A 36 13.90 3.47 -8.38
N ILE A 37 15.15 3.14 -8.73
CA ILE A 37 15.56 2.86 -10.11
C ILE A 37 14.75 1.67 -10.68
N ASN A 38 14.56 0.61 -9.89
CA ASN A 38 13.79 -0.57 -10.32
C ASN A 38 12.27 -0.30 -10.43
N GLY A 39 11.72 0.57 -9.59
CA GLY A 39 10.29 0.90 -9.55
C GLY A 39 9.82 1.77 -10.72
N HIS A 40 10.72 2.45 -11.41
CA HIS A 40 10.38 3.25 -12.60
C HIS A 40 10.08 2.42 -13.85
N ARG A 41 10.16 1.08 -13.78
CA ARG A 41 10.09 0.22 -14.97
C ARG A 41 8.72 -0.35 -15.31
N ALA A 42 7.69 -0.15 -14.49
CA ALA A 42 6.36 -0.66 -14.79
C ALA A 42 5.34 0.48 -14.86
N PRO A 43 4.76 0.81 -16.04
CA PRO A 43 3.54 1.59 -16.06
C PRO A 43 2.47 0.79 -15.30
N VAL A 44 1.99 1.37 -14.20
CA VAL A 44 0.87 0.79 -13.47
C VAL A 44 -0.36 0.95 -14.36
N GLN A 45 -0.74 -0.11 -15.06
CA GLN A 45 -2.00 -0.16 -15.80
C GLN A 45 -3.12 -0.43 -14.80
N LEU A 46 -3.94 0.58 -14.54
CA LEU A 46 -5.16 0.39 -13.78
C LEU A 46 -6.20 -0.25 -14.71
N VAL A 47 -6.63 -1.48 -14.41
CA VAL A 47 -7.69 -2.13 -15.18
C VAL A 47 -9.01 -2.01 -14.42
N TYR A 48 -10.00 -1.36 -15.03
CA TYR A 48 -11.36 -1.27 -14.51
C TYR A 48 -12.37 -1.71 -15.56
N ARG A 49 -13.20 -2.70 -15.21
CA ARG A 49 -14.22 -3.30 -16.12
C ARG A 49 -13.64 -3.73 -17.48
N GLY A 50 -12.43 -4.28 -17.49
CA GLY A 50 -11.76 -4.74 -18.70
C GLY A 50 -11.11 -3.64 -19.55
N VAL A 51 -11.19 -2.37 -19.13
CA VAL A 51 -10.52 -1.25 -19.79
C VAL A 51 -9.25 -0.90 -19.02
N GLY A 52 -8.12 -0.87 -19.71
CA GLY A 52 -6.83 -0.47 -19.15
C GLY A 52 -6.63 1.04 -19.24
N TYR A 53 -6.27 1.67 -18.13
CA TYR A 53 -5.93 3.07 -18.03
C TYR A 53 -4.44 3.18 -17.71
N THR A 54 -3.72 3.92 -18.55
CA THR A 54 -2.35 4.35 -18.27
C THR A 54 -2.40 5.67 -17.53
N ARG A 55 -1.58 5.80 -16.48
CA ARG A 55 -1.36 7.07 -15.78
C ARG A 55 -0.39 7.95 -16.55
#